data_AF-A0A3D1JMJ8-F1
#
_entry.id   AF-A0A3D1JMJ8-F1
#
_cell.length_a   1.000
_cell.length_b   1.000
_cell.length_c   1.000
_cell.angle_alpha   90.00
_cell.angle_beta   90.00
_cell.angle_gamma   90.00
#
_symmetry.space_group_name_H-M   'P 1'
#
loop_
_entity.id
_entity.type
_entity.pdbx_description
1 polymer ?
#
loop_
_entity_poly.entity_id
_entity_poly.type
_entity_poly.pdbx_seq_one_letter_code
_entity_poly.pdbx_strand_id
1 'polypeptide(L)'
;MGVNTSVTATTVRINEGNQAAALKSLQSGCTAHPAVSGYIVDEHEFSQTPFLARAFELLHMECEMDGRDLVRIGFAGGKNDMSHHIWPLIEEFVEQGSAVSTLFETGEVETVRLGEQGDGPYAESTHGDVSEEADEFLGEMAGRKITAAELDAIMDSEGGIEFVDYNRSTPLLVACENYRWAAQGHADAMAEDDAEVLEEAAERLGIHAHNLEIVLRRNPDMTARNKDGCDALGFAAQSRNVEFVDRLLSHGAQVSTSTFVNAVEGLSVAVFKKIAENNAHLADKDLLVHACAAASYEPEKMDMVRHLVEDFGCDVNSRAAEPIWAMEGRVGRQGTPLMAAALTDDVAALEYLLSAGADVQALDGYHNTALHYCSGQTWVGGNGMQCWFARDENPQVIDILLAHGADALARNAAGRTPADLVRSQREQDASGDGD
;
A
#
# COMPACT_ATOMS: atom_id res chain seq x y z
N MET A 1 -22.46 21.66 -21.06
CA MET A 1 -22.47 20.53 -20.13
C MET A 1 -21.15 19.83 -20.37
N GLY A 2 -20.14 20.22 -19.60
CA GLY A 2 -18.77 19.74 -19.77
C GLY A 2 -18.69 18.29 -19.33
N VAL A 3 -17.98 17.48 -20.10
CA VAL A 3 -17.70 16.09 -19.79
C VAL A 3 -16.75 16.10 -18.59
N ASN A 4 -17.19 15.58 -17.44
CA ASN A 4 -16.33 15.40 -16.27
C ASN A 4 -15.24 14.41 -16.66
N THR A 5 -14.00 14.88 -16.68
CA THR A 5 -12.81 14.09 -17.00
C THR A 5 -11.89 14.22 -15.81
N SER A 6 -11.53 13.08 -15.20
CA SER A 6 -10.56 13.06 -14.11
C SER A 6 -9.17 12.82 -14.69
N VAL A 7 -8.25 13.76 -14.51
CA VAL A 7 -6.87 13.59 -14.96
C VAL A 7 -6.10 12.94 -13.82
N THR A 8 -5.63 11.70 -13.95
CA THR A 8 -4.74 11.04 -12.99
C THR A 8 -3.30 11.03 -13.53
N ALA A 9 -2.47 11.95 -13.06
CA ALA A 9 -1.08 12.01 -13.47
C ALA A 9 -0.23 10.93 -12.77
N THR A 10 0.10 9.86 -13.46
CA THR A 10 0.92 8.76 -12.91
C THR A 10 2.39 9.14 -12.76
N THR A 11 2.96 10.00 -13.62
CA THR A 11 4.37 10.44 -13.53
C THR A 11 4.57 11.87 -14.06
N VAL A 12 3.95 12.85 -13.40
CA VAL A 12 4.24 14.28 -13.65
C VAL A 12 5.44 14.71 -12.83
N ARG A 13 6.42 15.36 -13.46
CA ARG A 13 7.60 15.94 -12.80
C ARG A 13 7.65 17.45 -13.04
N ILE A 14 7.75 18.22 -11.96
CA ILE A 14 8.05 19.66 -11.97
C ILE A 14 9.39 19.85 -11.26
N ASN A 15 10.43 20.14 -12.05
CA ASN A 15 11.76 20.34 -11.50
C ASN A 15 11.85 21.55 -10.56
N GLU A 16 12.83 21.53 -9.65
CA GLU A 16 13.05 22.61 -8.67
C GLU A 16 13.04 24.02 -9.31
N GLY A 17 13.61 24.17 -10.51
CA GLY A 17 13.69 25.44 -11.22
C GLY A 17 12.34 26.00 -11.68
N ASN A 18 11.38 25.14 -11.99
CA ASN A 18 10.06 25.51 -12.49
C ASN A 18 9.01 25.65 -11.38
N GLN A 19 9.24 25.09 -10.18
CA GLN A 19 8.25 25.06 -9.10
C GLN A 19 7.76 26.46 -8.68
N ALA A 20 8.63 27.46 -8.62
CA ALA A 20 8.24 28.82 -8.25
C ALA A 20 7.31 29.47 -9.30
N ALA A 21 7.51 29.18 -10.58
CA ALA A 21 6.66 29.67 -11.65
C ALA A 21 5.31 28.94 -11.66
N ALA A 22 5.34 27.61 -11.49
CA ALA A 22 4.15 26.79 -11.33
C ALA A 22 3.29 27.23 -10.14
N LEU A 23 3.91 27.49 -8.98
CA LEU A 23 3.23 27.99 -7.79
C LEU A 23 2.53 29.32 -8.05
N LYS A 24 3.20 30.26 -8.71
CA LYS A 24 2.61 31.55 -9.03
C LYS A 24 1.42 31.41 -9.98
N SER A 25 1.55 30.55 -11.01
CA SER A 25 0.46 30.25 -11.93
C SER A 25 -0.74 29.67 -11.18
N LEU A 26 -0.49 28.65 -10.35
CA LEU A 26 -1.49 27.98 -9.52
C LEU A 26 -2.20 28.95 -8.58
N GLN A 27 -1.46 29.76 -7.82
CA GLN A 27 -2.01 30.76 -6.91
C GLN A 27 -2.93 31.75 -7.62
N SER A 28 -2.51 32.26 -8.78
CA SER A 28 -3.30 33.22 -9.55
C SER A 28 -4.53 32.60 -10.23
N GLY A 29 -4.41 31.37 -10.74
CA GLY A 29 -5.47 30.68 -11.45
C GLY A 29 -6.55 30.13 -10.52
N CYS A 30 -6.17 29.48 -9.42
CA CYS A 30 -7.11 28.88 -8.47
C CYS A 30 -7.95 29.95 -7.75
N THR A 31 -7.33 31.05 -7.31
CA THR A 31 -8.05 32.16 -6.63
C THR A 31 -8.98 32.93 -7.58
N ALA A 32 -8.68 32.95 -8.88
CA ALA A 32 -9.54 33.58 -9.88
C ALA A 32 -10.72 32.70 -10.32
N HIS A 33 -10.67 31.38 -10.06
CA HIS A 33 -11.68 30.43 -10.53
C HIS A 33 -12.73 30.16 -9.44
N PRO A 34 -14.01 30.56 -9.63
CA PRO A 34 -15.04 30.52 -8.57
C PRO A 34 -15.27 29.13 -7.98
N ALA A 35 -15.13 28.07 -8.78
CA ALA A 35 -15.30 26.70 -8.31
C ALA A 35 -14.07 26.20 -7.52
N VAL A 36 -12.86 26.61 -7.90
CA VAL A 36 -11.62 26.13 -7.24
C VAL A 36 -11.35 26.93 -5.96
N SER A 37 -11.62 28.24 -5.94
CA SER A 37 -11.44 29.08 -4.75
C SER A 37 -12.20 28.53 -3.54
N GLY A 38 -13.46 28.12 -3.72
CA GLY A 38 -14.26 27.51 -2.66
C GLY A 38 -13.84 26.08 -2.27
N TYR A 39 -12.87 25.49 -2.97
CA TYR A 39 -12.29 24.18 -2.68
C TYR A 39 -10.96 24.28 -1.92
N ILE A 40 -10.40 25.50 -1.78
CA ILE A 40 -9.15 25.73 -1.05
C ILE A 40 -9.43 25.66 0.45
N VAL A 41 -8.65 24.86 1.18
CA VAL A 41 -8.80 24.70 2.64
C VAL A 41 -8.59 26.02 3.39
N ASP A 42 -7.53 26.76 3.05
CA ASP A 42 -7.23 28.08 3.59
C ASP A 42 -6.70 28.99 2.46
N GLU A 43 -7.55 29.92 1.99
CA GLU A 43 -7.18 30.86 0.92
C GLU A 43 -6.04 31.81 1.33
N HIS A 44 -5.97 32.19 2.61
CA HIS A 44 -4.93 33.09 3.09
C HIS A 44 -3.57 32.39 3.06
N GLU A 45 -3.48 31.19 3.61
CA GLU A 45 -2.27 30.38 3.59
C GLU A 45 -1.87 30.02 2.15
N PHE A 46 -2.84 29.62 1.31
CA PHE A 46 -2.59 29.26 -0.08
C PHE A 46 -1.97 30.41 -0.87
N SER A 47 -2.40 31.65 -0.63
CA SER A 47 -1.85 32.85 -1.29
C SER A 47 -0.44 33.24 -0.84
N GLN A 48 0.00 32.76 0.34
CA GLN A 48 1.25 33.18 0.97
C GLN A 48 2.31 32.09 1.00
N THR A 49 1.93 30.82 0.88
CA THR A 49 2.89 29.73 0.96
C THR A 49 3.94 29.86 -0.15
N PRO A 50 5.24 29.71 0.18
CA PRO A 50 6.31 29.67 -0.81
C PRO A 50 6.54 28.24 -1.36
N PHE A 51 5.82 27.24 -0.84
CA PHE A 51 6.03 25.82 -1.17
C PHE A 51 4.94 25.33 -2.12
N LEU A 52 5.33 24.86 -3.30
CA LEU A 52 4.39 24.29 -4.28
C LEU A 52 3.66 23.06 -3.71
N ALA A 53 4.39 22.20 -2.99
CA ALA A 53 3.81 21.04 -2.32
C ALA A 53 2.71 21.44 -1.33
N ARG A 54 2.91 22.51 -0.56
CA ARG A 54 1.89 23.05 0.36
C ARG A 54 0.67 23.58 -0.37
N ALA A 55 0.86 24.22 -1.52
CA ALA A 55 -0.25 24.70 -2.34
C ALA A 55 -1.10 23.53 -2.86
N PHE A 56 -0.48 22.41 -3.26
CA PHE A 56 -1.22 21.20 -3.63
C PHE A 56 -1.98 20.58 -2.46
N GLU A 57 -1.38 20.50 -1.26
CA GLU A 57 -2.08 20.02 -0.06
C GLU A 57 -3.33 20.84 0.27
N LEU A 58 -3.24 22.18 0.16
CA LEU A 58 -4.36 23.09 0.38
C LEU A 58 -5.45 22.99 -0.70
N LEU A 59 -5.16 22.29 -1.81
CA LEU A 59 -6.10 21.91 -2.86
C LEU A 59 -6.52 20.43 -2.76
N HIS A 60 -6.26 19.75 -1.64
CA HIS A 60 -6.53 18.32 -1.44
C HIS A 60 -5.85 17.38 -2.45
N MET A 61 -4.74 17.83 -3.05
CA MET A 61 -3.99 17.07 -4.04
C MET A 61 -2.74 16.44 -3.44
N GLU A 62 -2.38 15.27 -3.97
CA GLU A 62 -1.15 14.59 -3.57
C GLU A 62 0.04 15.08 -4.39
N CYS A 63 1.21 15.11 -3.77
CA CYS A 63 2.47 15.11 -4.49
C CYS A 63 3.53 14.34 -3.70
N GLU A 64 4.51 13.81 -4.42
CA GLU A 64 5.73 13.22 -3.87
C GLU A 64 6.93 14.09 -4.27
N MET A 65 8.10 13.86 -3.68
CA MET A 65 9.35 14.41 -4.20
C MET A 65 10.32 13.30 -4.59
N ASP A 66 11.10 13.59 -5.63
CA ASP A 66 12.30 12.84 -6.01
C ASP A 66 13.48 13.81 -5.99
N GLY A 67 14.26 13.76 -4.91
CA GLY A 67 15.27 14.79 -4.62
C GLY A 67 14.61 16.14 -4.37
N ARG A 68 14.83 17.12 -5.26
CA ARG A 68 14.23 18.46 -5.16
C ARG A 68 13.09 18.68 -6.15
N ASP A 69 12.81 17.69 -6.98
CA ASP A 69 11.76 17.76 -7.98
C ASP A 69 10.46 17.24 -7.38
N LEU A 70 9.35 17.92 -7.70
CA LEU A 70 8.02 17.50 -7.31
C LEU A 70 7.54 16.50 -8.36
N VAL A 71 7.17 15.31 -7.90
CA VAL A 71 6.75 14.18 -8.75
C VAL A 71 5.39 13.65 -8.32
N ARG A 72 4.74 12.87 -9.20
CA ARG A 72 3.50 12.12 -8.90
C ARG A 72 2.41 13.00 -8.27
N ILE A 73 1.91 13.94 -9.06
CA ILE A 73 0.82 14.82 -8.66
C ILE A 73 -0.50 14.04 -8.74
N GLY A 74 -0.98 13.58 -7.59
CA GLY A 74 -2.23 12.84 -7.47
C GLY A 74 -3.41 13.79 -7.48
N PHE A 75 -4.28 13.60 -8.47
CA PHE A 75 -5.57 14.25 -8.52
C PHE A 75 -6.62 13.31 -7.92
N ALA A 76 -7.41 13.81 -6.97
CA ALA A 76 -8.47 13.05 -6.35
C ALA A 76 -9.58 12.79 -7.37
N GLY A 77 -9.57 11.62 -8.02
CA GLY A 77 -10.67 11.19 -8.88
C GLY A 77 -11.99 11.12 -8.11
N GLY A 78 -13.10 11.47 -8.76
CA GLY A 78 -14.45 11.40 -8.15
C GLY A 78 -15.34 12.60 -8.47
N LYS A 79 -16.49 12.71 -7.78
CA LYS A 79 -17.51 13.76 -8.02
C LYS A 79 -17.03 15.20 -7.71
N ASN A 80 -15.93 15.35 -6.97
CA ASN A 80 -15.33 16.62 -6.59
C ASN A 80 -13.93 16.82 -7.20
N ASP A 81 -13.59 16.12 -8.28
CA ASP A 81 -12.29 16.24 -8.91
C ASP A 81 -12.12 17.60 -9.61
N MET A 82 -11.17 18.40 -9.13
CA MET A 82 -10.82 19.72 -9.68
C MET A 82 -9.62 19.67 -10.65
N SER A 83 -9.15 18.47 -11.01
CA SER A 83 -7.98 18.24 -11.86
C SER A 83 -8.04 18.97 -13.19
N HIS A 84 -9.18 18.92 -13.88
CA HIS A 84 -9.39 19.60 -15.16
C HIS A 84 -9.29 21.14 -15.08
N HIS A 85 -9.47 21.73 -13.89
CA HIS A 85 -9.27 23.16 -13.66
C HIS A 85 -7.84 23.50 -13.24
N ILE A 86 -7.17 22.57 -12.55
CA ILE A 86 -5.83 22.78 -11.98
C ILE A 86 -4.73 22.44 -13.00
N TRP A 87 -4.92 21.37 -13.77
CA TRP A 87 -3.95 20.88 -14.76
C TRP A 87 -3.48 21.96 -15.76
N PRO A 88 -4.36 22.73 -16.41
CA PRO A 88 -3.94 23.78 -17.35
C PRO A 88 -3.08 24.88 -16.72
N LEU A 89 -3.10 25.03 -15.39
CA LEU A 89 -2.30 26.03 -14.68
C LEU A 89 -0.85 25.58 -14.49
N ILE A 90 -0.60 24.27 -14.53
CA ILE A 90 0.71 23.70 -14.21
C ILE A 90 1.35 22.97 -15.39
N GLU A 91 0.58 22.60 -16.42
CA GLU A 91 1.04 21.75 -17.54
C GLU A 91 2.26 22.31 -18.28
N GLU A 92 2.38 23.63 -18.42
CA GLU A 92 3.52 24.27 -19.12
C GLU A 92 4.85 24.13 -18.36
N PHE A 93 4.80 23.81 -17.06
CA PHE A 93 5.96 23.67 -16.19
C PHE A 93 6.42 22.22 -16.02
N VAL A 94 5.65 21.27 -16.54
CA VAL A 94 5.91 19.84 -16.48
C VAL A 94 6.99 19.45 -17.49
N GLU A 95 7.93 18.60 -17.08
CA GLU A 95 9.00 18.15 -17.96
C GLU A 95 8.49 17.28 -19.13
N GLN A 96 9.10 17.46 -20.31
CA GLN A 96 8.84 16.63 -21.50
C GLN A 96 9.16 15.16 -21.19
N GLY A 97 8.28 14.25 -21.63
CA GLY A 97 8.38 12.82 -21.31
C GLY A 97 7.61 12.38 -20.05
N SER A 98 7.05 13.32 -19.28
CA SER A 98 6.08 13.01 -18.23
C SER A 98 4.85 12.32 -18.83
N ALA A 99 4.31 11.31 -18.13
CA ALA A 99 3.09 10.61 -18.53
C ALA A 99 1.91 11.06 -17.67
N VAL A 100 0.83 11.46 -18.34
CA VAL A 100 -0.41 11.93 -17.74
C VAL A 100 -1.51 10.97 -18.15
N SER A 101 -2.13 10.29 -17.19
CA SER A 101 -3.29 9.46 -17.46
C SER A 101 -4.56 10.27 -17.25
N THR A 102 -5.59 10.04 -18.05
CA THR A 102 -6.92 10.65 -17.90
C THR A 102 -7.92 9.53 -17.75
N LEU A 103 -8.55 9.43 -16.59
CA LEU A 103 -9.66 8.54 -16.31
C LEU A 103 -10.97 9.25 -16.70
N PHE A 104 -11.66 8.71 -17.69
CA PHE A 104 -12.97 9.20 -18.15
C PHE A 104 -14.09 8.57 -17.30
N GLU A 105 -15.27 9.21 -17.25
CA GLU A 105 -16.48 8.65 -16.60
C GLU A 105 -16.89 7.27 -17.17
N THR A 106 -16.42 6.95 -18.38
CA THR A 106 -16.60 5.65 -19.05
C THR A 106 -15.73 4.54 -18.45
N GLY A 107 -14.78 4.87 -17.56
CA GLY A 107 -13.75 3.96 -17.06
C GLY A 107 -12.53 3.83 -17.98
N GLU A 108 -12.51 4.54 -19.10
CA GLU A 108 -11.37 4.59 -20.02
C GLU A 108 -10.20 5.35 -19.38
N VAL A 109 -8.98 4.84 -19.52
CA VAL A 109 -7.75 5.53 -19.08
C VAL A 109 -6.90 5.84 -20.30
N GLU A 110 -6.76 7.12 -20.65
CA GLU A 110 -5.87 7.56 -21.72
C GLU A 110 -4.57 8.09 -21.13
N THR A 111 -3.43 7.47 -21.47
CA THR A 111 -2.12 7.97 -21.03
C THR A 111 -1.43 8.72 -22.16
N VAL A 112 -1.26 10.02 -21.98
CA VAL A 112 -0.55 10.90 -22.92
C VAL A 112 0.86 11.17 -22.39
N ARG A 113 1.87 10.93 -23.24
CA ARG A 113 3.23 11.41 -22.99
C ARG A 113 3.42 12.77 -23.65
N LEU A 114 3.81 13.77 -22.87
CA LEU A 114 4.03 15.12 -23.38
C LEU A 114 5.27 15.14 -24.31
N GLY A 115 5.05 15.30 -25.62
CA GLY A 115 6.11 15.57 -26.61
C GLY A 115 6.29 14.57 -27.78
N GLU A 116 5.53 13.48 -27.86
CA GLU A 116 5.58 12.54 -29.00
C GLU A 116 4.17 12.25 -29.56
N GLN A 117 4.03 12.26 -30.90
CA GLN A 117 2.87 11.68 -31.59
C GLN A 117 3.14 10.20 -31.81
N GLY A 118 2.35 9.31 -31.21
CA GLY A 118 2.36 7.89 -31.59
C GLY A 118 1.78 6.93 -30.57
N ASP A 119 0.73 6.23 -31.03
CA ASP A 119 0.25 4.89 -30.69
C ASP A 119 0.06 4.51 -29.21
N GLY A 120 -1.19 4.59 -28.77
CA GLY A 120 -1.66 3.91 -27.58
C GLY A 120 -1.96 2.44 -27.85
N PRO A 121 -1.50 1.54 -26.97
CA PRO A 121 -2.23 0.33 -26.68
C PRO A 121 -2.58 0.24 -25.19
N TYR A 122 -3.67 -0.45 -24.93
CA TYR A 122 -4.11 -1.15 -23.71
C TYR A 122 -5.59 -0.84 -23.46
N ALA A 123 -6.43 -1.63 -24.13
CA ALA A 123 -7.82 -1.80 -23.75
C ALA A 123 -7.86 -2.90 -22.69
N GLU A 124 -8.47 -2.63 -21.53
CA GLU A 124 -8.99 -3.69 -20.68
C GLU A 124 -10.51 -3.59 -20.60
N SER A 125 -11.10 -4.76 -20.72
CA SER A 125 -12.49 -5.08 -21.02
C SER A 125 -13.42 -4.81 -19.85
N THR A 126 -14.50 -4.07 -20.12
CA THR A 126 -15.80 -4.26 -19.44
C THR A 126 -16.10 -5.75 -19.28
N HIS A 127 -16.52 -6.17 -18.06
CA HIS A 127 -16.85 -7.52 -17.54
C HIS A 127 -17.58 -8.53 -18.46
N GLY A 128 -17.14 -8.73 -19.70
CA GLY A 128 -17.75 -9.64 -20.68
C GLY A 128 -17.24 -11.08 -20.61
N ASP A 129 -16.14 -11.31 -19.88
CA ASP A 129 -15.40 -12.58 -19.90
C ASP A 129 -15.49 -13.38 -18.58
N VAL A 130 -16.25 -12.90 -17.58
CA VAL A 130 -16.45 -13.60 -16.29
C VAL A 130 -17.83 -14.26 -16.30
N SER A 131 -17.84 -15.58 -16.14
CA SER A 131 -19.06 -16.39 -16.06
C SER A 131 -19.67 -16.28 -14.65
N GLU A 132 -20.98 -16.01 -14.57
CA GLU A 132 -21.73 -16.00 -13.30
C GLU A 132 -21.65 -17.37 -12.61
N GLU A 133 -21.66 -18.45 -13.41
CA GLU A 133 -21.53 -19.84 -12.92
C GLU A 133 -20.14 -20.09 -12.30
N ALA A 134 -19.09 -19.51 -12.91
CA ALA A 134 -17.72 -19.61 -12.39
C ALA A 134 -17.54 -18.81 -11.08
N ASP A 135 -18.06 -17.59 -11.02
CA ASP A 135 -18.01 -16.74 -9.82
C ASP A 135 -18.78 -17.37 -8.65
N GLU A 136 -19.99 -17.88 -8.90
CA GLU A 136 -20.78 -18.59 -7.89
C GLU A 136 -20.05 -19.83 -7.38
N PHE A 137 -19.50 -20.66 -8.27
CA PHE A 137 -18.74 -21.85 -7.90
C PHE A 137 -17.51 -21.51 -7.03
N LEU A 138 -16.75 -20.48 -7.41
CA LEU A 138 -15.59 -20.04 -6.64
C LEU A 138 -16.00 -19.49 -5.26
N GLY A 139 -17.11 -18.76 -5.17
CA GLY A 139 -17.68 -18.31 -3.90
C GLY A 139 -18.06 -19.47 -2.97
N GLU A 140 -18.62 -20.55 -3.53
CA GLU A 140 -18.99 -21.74 -2.74
C GLU A 140 -17.78 -22.47 -2.13
N MET A 141 -16.59 -22.39 -2.76
CA MET A 141 -15.36 -23.00 -2.24
C MET A 141 -14.98 -22.51 -0.84
N ALA A 142 -15.46 -21.33 -0.42
CA ALA A 142 -15.21 -20.75 0.90
C ALA A 142 -16.03 -21.41 2.03
N GLY A 143 -17.10 -22.11 1.70
CA GLY A 143 -18.06 -22.65 2.67
C GLY A 143 -18.18 -24.18 2.69
N ARG A 144 -17.70 -24.90 1.67
CA ARG A 144 -17.90 -26.35 1.55
C ARG A 144 -16.76 -27.07 0.84
N LYS A 145 -16.71 -28.39 1.03
CA LYS A 145 -15.87 -29.26 0.19
C LYS A 145 -16.46 -29.31 -1.22
N ILE A 146 -15.63 -29.03 -2.22
CA ILE A 146 -15.97 -29.29 -3.62
C ILE A 146 -15.65 -30.74 -3.97
N THR A 147 -16.34 -31.28 -4.95
CA THR A 147 -16.00 -32.59 -5.52
C THR A 147 -15.21 -32.42 -6.83
N ALA A 148 -14.41 -33.43 -7.18
CA ALA A 148 -13.69 -33.41 -8.45
C ALA A 148 -14.66 -33.32 -9.65
N ALA A 149 -15.84 -33.94 -9.57
CA ALA A 149 -16.83 -33.90 -10.63
C ALA A 149 -17.46 -32.51 -10.80
N GLU A 150 -17.67 -31.77 -9.71
CA GLU A 150 -18.16 -30.38 -9.79
C GLU A 150 -17.11 -29.48 -10.46
N LEU A 151 -15.84 -29.58 -10.04
CA LEU A 151 -14.75 -28.81 -10.65
C LEU A 151 -14.58 -29.17 -12.13
N ASP A 152 -14.57 -30.47 -12.46
CA ASP A 152 -14.40 -30.92 -13.84
C ASP A 152 -15.58 -30.46 -14.73
N ALA A 153 -16.80 -30.36 -14.20
CA ALA A 153 -17.96 -29.84 -14.93
C ALA A 153 -17.85 -28.35 -15.26
N ILE A 154 -17.37 -27.53 -14.32
CA ILE A 154 -17.11 -26.10 -14.56
C ILE A 154 -15.93 -25.93 -15.52
N MET A 155 -14.87 -26.75 -15.38
CA MET A 155 -13.76 -26.72 -16.33
C MET A 155 -14.20 -27.05 -17.76
N ASP A 156 -15.16 -27.96 -17.94
CA ASP A 156 -15.74 -28.30 -19.24
C ASP A 156 -16.56 -27.14 -19.85
N SER A 157 -17.25 -26.33 -19.03
CA SER A 157 -17.99 -25.15 -19.51
C SER A 157 -17.09 -23.95 -19.79
N GLU A 158 -16.11 -23.69 -18.92
CA GLU A 158 -15.21 -22.54 -18.99
C GLU A 158 -13.96 -22.78 -19.86
N GLY A 159 -13.73 -24.03 -20.29
CA GLY A 159 -12.64 -24.40 -21.20
C GLY A 159 -11.28 -24.62 -20.54
N GLY A 160 -11.23 -24.84 -19.22
CA GLY A 160 -10.00 -25.16 -18.50
C GLY A 160 -10.07 -24.87 -16.99
N ILE A 161 -8.95 -25.03 -16.29
CA ILE A 161 -8.82 -24.75 -14.83
C ILE A 161 -8.57 -23.25 -14.55
N GLU A 162 -8.35 -22.43 -15.57
CA GLU A 162 -7.96 -21.01 -15.45
C GLU A 162 -9.13 -20.03 -15.54
N PHE A 163 -10.36 -20.48 -15.26
CA PHE A 163 -11.49 -19.56 -15.11
C PHE A 163 -11.31 -18.68 -13.88
N VAL A 164 -12.01 -17.54 -13.82
CA VAL A 164 -11.82 -16.54 -12.78
C VAL A 164 -13.14 -16.02 -12.23
N ASP A 165 -13.12 -15.57 -10.98
CA ASP A 165 -14.20 -14.80 -10.36
C ASP A 165 -14.16 -13.32 -10.77
N TYR A 166 -15.07 -12.50 -10.23
CA TYR A 166 -15.04 -11.05 -10.47
C TYR A 166 -13.78 -10.35 -9.93
N ASN A 167 -13.04 -10.96 -9.00
CA ASN A 167 -11.76 -10.48 -8.48
C ASN A 167 -10.54 -10.95 -9.28
N ARG A 168 -10.76 -11.60 -10.43
CA ARG A 168 -9.72 -12.20 -11.29
C ARG A 168 -8.95 -13.32 -10.57
N SER A 169 -9.53 -13.91 -9.53
CA SER A 169 -8.95 -15.03 -8.80
C SER A 169 -9.29 -16.34 -9.49
N THR A 170 -8.28 -17.15 -9.80
CA THR A 170 -8.45 -18.52 -10.30
C THR A 170 -8.84 -19.48 -9.17
N PRO A 171 -9.34 -20.70 -9.47
CA PRO A 171 -9.55 -21.74 -8.47
C PRO A 171 -8.36 -21.97 -7.54
N LEU A 172 -7.14 -21.85 -8.07
CA LEU A 172 -5.91 -21.98 -7.28
C LEU A 172 -5.80 -20.85 -6.25
N LEU A 173 -5.99 -19.61 -6.68
CA LEU A 173 -5.89 -18.43 -5.81
C LEU A 173 -6.95 -18.47 -4.72
N VAL A 174 -8.20 -18.78 -5.07
CA VAL A 174 -9.32 -18.92 -4.10
C VAL A 174 -9.07 -20.06 -3.11
N ALA A 175 -8.55 -21.20 -3.57
CA ALA A 175 -8.22 -22.31 -2.67
C ALA A 175 -7.07 -21.94 -1.71
N CYS A 176 -6.03 -21.26 -2.21
CA CYS A 176 -4.88 -20.83 -1.41
C CYS A 176 -5.25 -19.77 -0.37
N GLU A 177 -6.06 -18.78 -0.74
CA GLU A 177 -6.55 -17.75 0.17
C GLU A 177 -7.38 -18.36 1.30
N ASN A 178 -8.36 -19.19 0.97
CA ASN A 178 -9.20 -19.84 1.97
C ASN A 178 -8.39 -20.79 2.89
N TYR A 179 -7.42 -21.52 2.32
CA TYR A 179 -6.54 -22.38 3.12
C TYR A 179 -5.67 -21.57 4.08
N ARG A 180 -5.09 -20.44 3.62
CA ARG A 180 -4.33 -19.53 4.48
C ARG A 180 -5.15 -19.09 5.69
N TRP A 181 -6.35 -18.55 5.47
CA TRP A 181 -7.20 -18.04 6.55
C TRP A 181 -7.64 -19.14 7.51
N ALA A 182 -7.96 -20.34 7.00
CA ALA A 182 -8.31 -21.47 7.85
C ALA A 182 -7.13 -22.02 8.65
N ALA A 183 -5.92 -22.01 8.09
CA ALA A 183 -4.72 -22.39 8.80
C ALA A 183 -4.39 -21.40 9.93
N GLN A 184 -4.59 -20.10 9.69
CA GLN A 184 -4.45 -19.07 10.72
C GLN A 184 -5.48 -19.27 11.84
N GLY A 185 -6.77 -19.38 11.49
CA GLY A 185 -7.83 -19.57 12.50
C GLY A 185 -7.65 -20.86 13.33
N HIS A 186 -7.12 -21.92 12.74
CA HIS A 186 -6.76 -23.13 13.49
C HIS A 186 -5.60 -22.90 14.47
N ALA A 187 -4.57 -22.15 14.06
CA ALA A 187 -3.46 -21.80 14.95
C ALA A 187 -3.92 -20.92 16.12
N ASP A 188 -4.81 -19.96 15.85
CA ASP A 188 -5.37 -19.07 16.87
C ASP A 188 -6.24 -19.87 17.86
N ALA A 189 -7.11 -20.76 17.37
CA ALA A 189 -7.91 -21.65 18.21
C ALA A 189 -7.05 -22.57 19.11
N MET A 190 -5.91 -23.05 18.60
CA MET A 190 -4.96 -23.81 19.41
C MET A 190 -4.35 -22.98 20.54
N ALA A 191 -4.16 -21.68 20.34
CA ALA A 191 -3.61 -20.77 21.36
C ALA A 191 -4.66 -20.41 22.43
N GLU A 192 -5.93 -20.35 22.06
CA GLU A 192 -7.05 -20.10 22.99
C GLU A 192 -7.38 -21.30 23.90
N ASP A 193 -6.94 -22.52 23.52
CA ASP A 193 -7.16 -23.78 24.25
C ASP A 193 -8.66 -24.08 24.51
N ASP A 194 -9.53 -23.65 23.59
CA ASP A 194 -10.95 -23.99 23.57
C ASP A 194 -11.20 -25.17 22.63
N ALA A 195 -11.66 -26.29 23.19
CA ALA A 195 -11.84 -27.53 22.44
C ALA A 195 -12.94 -27.45 21.37
N GLU A 196 -14.00 -26.68 21.58
CA GLU A 196 -15.11 -26.53 20.63
C GLU A 196 -14.67 -25.68 19.44
N VAL A 197 -14.02 -24.55 19.71
CA VAL A 197 -13.45 -23.67 18.67
C VAL A 197 -12.37 -24.39 17.87
N LEU A 198 -11.52 -25.18 18.53
CA LEU A 198 -10.48 -25.96 17.86
C LEU A 198 -11.06 -27.03 16.93
N GLU A 199 -12.14 -27.71 17.32
CA GLU A 199 -12.81 -28.72 16.48
C GLU A 199 -13.39 -28.08 15.21
N GLU A 200 -14.08 -26.94 15.33
CA GLU A 200 -14.64 -26.19 14.19
C GLU A 200 -13.52 -25.69 13.25
N ALA A 201 -12.46 -25.10 13.81
CA ALA A 201 -11.33 -24.62 13.03
C ALA A 201 -10.60 -25.76 12.29
N ALA A 202 -10.48 -26.94 12.92
CA ALA A 202 -9.90 -28.12 12.30
C ALA A 202 -10.76 -28.66 11.15
N GLU A 203 -12.10 -28.65 11.31
CA GLU A 203 -13.02 -29.00 10.23
C GLU A 203 -12.86 -28.04 9.05
N ARG A 204 -12.85 -26.73 9.31
CA ARG A 204 -12.67 -25.70 8.28
C ARG A 204 -11.33 -25.83 7.56
N LEU A 205 -10.23 -26.03 8.29
CA LEU A 205 -8.92 -26.32 7.70
C LEU A 205 -8.96 -27.58 6.82
N GLY A 206 -9.65 -28.64 7.27
CA GLY A 206 -9.84 -29.87 6.49
C GLY A 206 -10.66 -29.68 5.21
N ILE A 207 -11.64 -28.78 5.20
CA ILE A 207 -12.39 -28.39 3.99
C ILE A 207 -11.45 -27.75 2.98
N HIS A 208 -10.70 -26.73 3.40
CA HIS A 208 -9.85 -25.98 2.47
C HIS A 208 -8.61 -26.76 2.03
N ALA A 209 -8.09 -27.63 2.89
CA ALA A 209 -7.04 -28.59 2.50
C ALA A 209 -7.52 -29.49 1.37
N HIS A 210 -8.75 -30.02 1.47
CA HIS A 210 -9.36 -30.85 0.45
C HIS A 210 -9.58 -30.10 -0.87
N ASN A 211 -10.10 -28.86 -0.81
CA ASN A 211 -10.33 -28.04 -1.99
C ASN A 211 -9.02 -27.70 -2.71
N LEU A 212 -7.97 -27.31 -1.96
CA LEU A 212 -6.65 -27.03 -2.50
C LEU A 212 -6.05 -28.27 -3.19
N GLU A 213 -6.15 -29.45 -2.59
CA GLU A 213 -5.66 -30.70 -3.18
C GLU A 213 -6.37 -31.07 -4.48
N ILE A 214 -7.69 -30.86 -4.55
CA ILE A 214 -8.44 -31.12 -5.79
C ILE A 214 -7.94 -30.19 -6.91
N VAL A 215 -7.78 -28.91 -6.62
CA VAL A 215 -7.32 -27.92 -7.61
C VAL A 215 -5.88 -28.22 -8.07
N LEU A 216 -4.94 -28.45 -7.14
CA LEU A 216 -3.54 -28.73 -7.47
C LEU A 216 -3.35 -29.96 -8.36
N ARG A 217 -4.23 -30.97 -8.24
CA ARG A 217 -4.21 -32.17 -9.10
C ARG A 217 -4.57 -31.92 -10.56
N ARG A 218 -5.05 -30.71 -10.90
CA ARG A 218 -5.35 -30.31 -12.28
C ARG A 218 -4.24 -29.49 -12.93
N ASN A 219 -3.08 -29.38 -12.26
CA ASN A 219 -1.92 -28.62 -12.73
C ASN A 219 -2.28 -27.18 -13.14
N PRO A 220 -2.88 -26.39 -12.23
CA PRO A 220 -3.17 -24.98 -12.50
C PRO A 220 -1.87 -24.20 -12.76
N ASP A 221 -1.99 -23.06 -13.42
CA ASP A 221 -0.90 -22.10 -13.59
C ASP A 221 -0.51 -21.50 -12.24
N MET A 222 0.67 -21.88 -11.74
CA MET A 222 1.23 -21.41 -10.48
C MET A 222 1.66 -19.93 -10.52
N THR A 223 1.62 -19.28 -11.69
CA THR A 223 1.98 -17.87 -11.90
C THR A 223 0.79 -16.91 -11.93
N ALA A 224 -0.44 -17.43 -11.85
CA ALA A 224 -1.67 -16.64 -11.80
C ALA A 224 -1.65 -15.61 -10.66
N ARG A 225 -2.25 -14.43 -10.90
CA ARG A 225 -2.35 -13.33 -9.95
C ARG A 225 -3.76 -12.75 -9.93
N ASN A 226 -4.24 -12.40 -8.74
CA ASN A 226 -5.52 -11.70 -8.57
C ASN A 226 -5.36 -10.19 -8.88
N LYS A 227 -6.45 -9.41 -8.72
CA LYS A 227 -6.42 -7.94 -8.88
C LYS A 227 -5.39 -7.22 -8.00
N ASP A 228 -5.11 -7.75 -6.82
CA ASP A 228 -4.11 -7.20 -5.89
C ASP A 228 -2.68 -7.61 -6.24
N GLY A 229 -2.51 -8.41 -7.32
CA GLY A 229 -1.22 -8.92 -7.76
C GLY A 229 -0.70 -10.09 -6.91
N CYS A 230 -1.52 -10.64 -6.00
CA CYS A 230 -1.16 -11.77 -5.14
C CYS A 230 -1.19 -13.09 -5.95
N ASP A 231 -0.12 -13.87 -5.83
CA ASP A 231 -0.03 -15.22 -6.39
C ASP A 231 -0.22 -16.30 -5.30
N ALA A 232 -0.33 -17.57 -5.71
CA ALA A 232 -0.54 -18.69 -4.80
C ALA A 232 0.55 -18.77 -3.71
N LEU A 233 1.81 -18.53 -4.09
CA LEU A 233 2.95 -18.59 -3.16
C LEU A 233 2.96 -17.37 -2.22
N GLY A 234 2.44 -16.22 -2.65
CA GLY A 234 2.19 -15.05 -1.80
C GLY A 234 1.26 -15.37 -0.64
N PHE A 235 0.11 -16.03 -0.90
CA PHE A 235 -0.79 -16.48 0.17
C PHE A 235 -0.11 -17.48 1.12
N ALA A 236 0.68 -18.42 0.59
CA ALA A 236 1.41 -19.36 1.44
C ALA A 236 2.53 -18.68 2.24
N ALA A 237 3.24 -17.71 1.67
CA ALA A 237 4.29 -16.97 2.35
C ALA A 237 3.73 -16.12 3.50
N GLN A 238 2.55 -15.53 3.32
CA GLN A 238 1.86 -14.77 4.36
C GLN A 238 1.14 -15.69 5.36
N SER A 239 0.98 -16.97 5.05
CA SER A 239 0.54 -17.98 6.01
C SER A 239 1.71 -18.35 6.90
N ARG A 240 1.54 -18.43 8.23
CA ARG A 240 2.59 -18.86 9.15
C ARG A 240 2.92 -20.37 9.03
N ASN A 241 2.64 -20.98 7.88
CA ASN A 241 2.64 -22.42 7.63
C ASN A 241 3.69 -22.82 6.57
N VAL A 242 4.81 -23.39 7.05
CA VAL A 242 5.91 -23.86 6.19
C VAL A 242 5.49 -25.01 5.27
N GLU A 243 4.58 -25.89 5.70
CA GLU A 243 4.11 -27.02 4.88
C GLU A 243 3.31 -26.54 3.68
N PHE A 244 2.56 -25.44 3.82
CA PHE A 244 1.83 -24.83 2.72
C PHE A 244 2.80 -24.31 1.65
N VAL A 245 3.86 -23.61 2.06
CA VAL A 245 4.94 -23.16 1.17
C VAL A 245 5.58 -24.35 0.47
N ASP A 246 5.98 -25.39 1.22
CA ASP A 246 6.58 -26.61 0.67
C ASP A 246 5.69 -27.28 -0.38
N ARG A 247 4.37 -27.33 -0.12
CA ARG A 247 3.40 -27.91 -1.03
C ARG A 247 3.36 -27.15 -2.36
N LEU A 248 3.24 -25.83 -2.35
CA LEU A 248 3.20 -25.06 -3.60
C LEU A 248 4.53 -25.11 -4.36
N LEU A 249 5.67 -25.06 -3.66
CA LEU A 249 6.99 -25.23 -4.29
C LEU A 249 7.12 -26.61 -4.96
N SER A 250 6.57 -27.67 -4.35
CA SER A 250 6.58 -29.02 -4.94
C SER A 250 5.72 -29.14 -6.21
N HIS A 251 4.73 -28.25 -6.36
CA HIS A 251 3.91 -28.11 -7.57
C HIS A 251 4.48 -27.11 -8.59
N GLY A 252 5.68 -26.59 -8.36
CA GLY A 252 6.39 -25.75 -9.33
C GLY A 252 6.20 -24.24 -9.16
N ALA A 253 5.58 -23.78 -8.07
CA ALA A 253 5.55 -22.36 -7.73
C ALA A 253 6.97 -21.79 -7.65
N GLN A 254 7.16 -20.57 -8.17
CA GLN A 254 8.46 -19.90 -8.19
C GLN A 254 8.50 -18.80 -7.12
N VAL A 255 9.63 -18.69 -6.43
CA VAL A 255 9.87 -17.58 -5.49
C VAL A 255 10.16 -16.31 -6.29
N SER A 256 9.50 -15.22 -5.91
CA SER A 256 9.70 -13.88 -6.47
C SER A 256 10.06 -12.88 -5.38
N THR A 257 10.37 -11.63 -5.74
CA THR A 257 10.63 -10.57 -4.77
C THR A 257 9.40 -10.32 -3.88
N SER A 258 8.20 -10.30 -4.46
CA SER A 258 6.94 -10.18 -3.72
C SER A 258 6.70 -11.33 -2.74
N THR A 259 7.27 -12.52 -2.98
CA THR A 259 7.17 -13.64 -2.02
C THR A 259 7.89 -13.32 -0.71
N PHE A 260 9.01 -12.60 -0.74
CA PHE A 260 9.72 -12.16 0.48
C PHE A 260 8.93 -11.12 1.26
N VAL A 261 8.34 -10.14 0.55
CA VAL A 261 7.48 -9.13 1.17
C VAL A 261 6.31 -9.81 1.90
N ASN A 262 5.59 -10.71 1.23
CA ASN A 262 4.51 -11.48 1.84
C ASN A 262 4.96 -12.30 3.07
N ALA A 263 6.16 -12.91 3.02
CA ALA A 263 6.72 -13.66 4.14
C ALA A 263 7.03 -12.79 5.36
N VAL A 264 7.53 -11.58 5.12
CA VAL A 264 7.78 -10.58 6.15
C VAL A 264 6.46 -10.09 6.73
N GLU A 265 5.47 -9.77 5.90
CA GLU A 265 4.15 -9.32 6.36
C GLU A 265 3.37 -10.40 7.12
N GLY A 266 3.63 -11.69 6.84
CA GLY A 266 3.12 -12.80 7.65
C GLY A 266 3.80 -12.95 9.02
N LEU A 267 4.90 -12.22 9.27
CA LEU A 267 5.69 -12.20 10.50
C LEU A 267 6.21 -13.58 10.94
N SER A 268 6.37 -14.53 10.02
CA SER A 268 6.90 -15.87 10.32
C SER A 268 8.36 -16.03 9.90
N VAL A 269 9.27 -16.00 10.88
CA VAL A 269 10.71 -16.25 10.64
C VAL A 269 10.95 -17.64 10.03
N ALA A 270 10.14 -18.63 10.39
CA ALA A 270 10.27 -19.98 9.85
C ALA A 270 9.97 -20.03 8.34
N VAL A 271 8.88 -19.38 7.91
CA VAL A 271 8.50 -19.27 6.51
C VAL A 271 9.50 -18.42 5.73
N PHE A 272 9.95 -17.30 6.31
CA PHE A 272 10.98 -16.47 5.71
C PHE A 272 12.28 -17.25 5.45
N LYS A 273 12.77 -17.98 6.47
CA LYS A 273 13.97 -18.84 6.33
C LYS A 273 13.79 -19.86 5.22
N LYS A 274 12.63 -20.52 5.17
CA LYS A 274 12.32 -21.50 4.13
C LYS A 274 12.41 -20.91 2.72
N ILE A 275 11.84 -19.72 2.53
CA ILE A 275 11.88 -19.01 1.24
C ILE A 275 13.31 -18.57 0.93
N ALA A 276 14.07 -18.10 1.93
CA ALA A 276 15.43 -17.58 1.78
C ALA A 276 16.49 -18.65 1.45
N GLU A 277 16.31 -19.90 1.88
CA GLU A 277 17.30 -21.01 1.80
C GLU A 277 18.07 -21.08 0.46
N ASN A 278 17.38 -20.88 -0.67
CA ASN A 278 18.02 -20.84 -2.00
C ASN A 278 17.68 -19.58 -2.81
N ASN A 279 16.93 -18.64 -2.24
CA ASN A 279 16.38 -17.48 -2.95
C ASN A 279 16.75 -16.14 -2.33
N ALA A 280 17.66 -16.10 -1.34
CA ALA A 280 18.05 -14.86 -0.65
C ALA A 280 18.49 -13.71 -1.57
N HIS A 281 18.96 -14.00 -2.79
CA HIS A 281 19.34 -13.00 -3.79
C HIS A 281 18.16 -12.24 -4.42
N LEU A 282 16.92 -12.72 -4.23
CA LEU A 282 15.68 -12.09 -4.67
C LEU A 282 15.06 -11.19 -3.59
N ALA A 283 15.61 -11.17 -2.38
CA ALA A 283 15.08 -10.36 -1.30
C ALA A 283 15.39 -8.88 -1.55
N ASP A 284 14.34 -8.04 -1.50
CA ASP A 284 14.48 -6.60 -1.67
C ASP A 284 15.15 -5.94 -0.45
N LYS A 285 15.65 -4.73 -0.64
CA LYS A 285 16.42 -4.03 0.39
C LYS A 285 15.56 -3.41 1.49
N ASP A 286 14.28 -3.19 1.23
CA ASP A 286 13.33 -2.52 2.12
C ASP A 286 12.44 -3.48 2.92
N LEU A 287 12.75 -4.78 2.93
CA LEU A 287 12.06 -5.79 3.75
C LEU A 287 11.96 -5.40 5.23
N LEU A 288 12.98 -4.74 5.77
CA LEU A 288 12.95 -4.26 7.15
C LEU A 288 11.91 -3.15 7.36
N VAL A 289 11.63 -2.34 6.35
CA VAL A 289 10.57 -1.32 6.41
C VAL A 289 9.19 -1.99 6.48
N HIS A 290 8.95 -3.03 5.68
CA HIS A 290 7.72 -3.83 5.75
C HIS A 290 7.53 -4.46 7.14
N ALA A 291 8.58 -5.06 7.71
CA ALA A 291 8.50 -5.64 9.06
C ALA A 291 8.15 -4.60 10.12
N CYS A 292 8.75 -3.41 10.05
CA CYS A 292 8.49 -2.33 11.00
C CYS A 292 7.13 -1.64 10.80
N ALA A 293 6.54 -1.74 9.61
CA ALA A 293 5.22 -1.21 9.29
C ALA A 293 4.06 -2.09 9.78
N ALA A 294 4.32 -3.34 10.18
CA ALA A 294 3.33 -4.20 10.83
C ALA A 294 2.86 -3.59 12.17
N ALA A 295 1.64 -3.92 12.60
CA ALA A 295 1.06 -3.37 13.82
C ALA A 295 1.92 -3.67 15.07
N SER A 296 2.06 -2.70 15.97
CA SER A 296 2.94 -2.77 17.15
C SER A 296 2.54 -3.85 18.16
N TYR A 297 1.29 -4.30 18.16
CA TYR A 297 0.79 -5.34 19.06
C TYR A 297 1.03 -6.77 18.55
N GLU A 298 1.56 -6.95 17.32
CA GLU A 298 1.88 -8.27 16.78
C GLU A 298 3.08 -8.88 17.52
N PRO A 299 2.91 -9.99 18.26
CA PRO A 299 3.95 -10.50 19.14
C PRO A 299 5.19 -11.00 18.37
N GLU A 300 5.02 -11.48 17.13
CA GLU A 300 6.11 -11.99 16.30
C GLU A 300 6.91 -10.88 15.59
N LYS A 301 6.42 -9.63 15.59
CA LYS A 301 7.05 -8.51 14.88
C LYS A 301 8.52 -8.34 15.25
N MET A 302 8.81 -8.32 16.55
CA MET A 302 10.17 -8.12 17.03
C MET A 302 11.12 -9.28 16.72
N ASP A 303 10.61 -10.51 16.63
CA ASP A 303 11.41 -11.66 16.20
C ASP A 303 11.75 -11.57 14.72
N MET A 304 10.81 -11.12 13.88
CA MET A 304 11.06 -10.85 12.46
C MET A 304 12.07 -9.70 12.29
N VAL A 305 11.89 -8.57 12.98
CA VAL A 305 12.80 -7.41 12.91
C VAL A 305 14.22 -7.80 13.30
N ARG A 306 14.39 -8.51 14.42
CA ARG A 306 15.71 -9.01 14.85
C ARG A 306 16.31 -9.99 13.84
N HIS A 307 15.51 -10.92 13.34
CA HIS A 307 15.99 -11.88 12.34
C HIS A 307 16.50 -11.19 11.07
N LEU A 308 15.76 -10.20 10.56
CA LEU A 308 16.16 -9.44 9.37
C LEU A 308 17.46 -8.67 9.59
N VAL A 309 17.65 -8.05 10.75
CA VAL A 309 18.84 -7.24 11.05
C VAL A 309 20.06 -8.11 11.40
N GLU A 310 19.90 -9.11 12.27
CA GLU A 310 21.01 -9.87 12.86
C GLU A 310 21.43 -11.07 12.04
N ASP A 311 20.46 -11.84 11.53
CA ASP A 311 20.74 -13.08 10.79
C ASP A 311 20.79 -12.85 9.28
N PHE A 312 19.84 -12.08 8.74
CA PHE A 312 19.75 -11.84 7.30
C PHE A 312 20.65 -10.67 6.83
N GLY A 313 20.94 -9.72 7.73
CA GLY A 313 21.85 -8.60 7.47
C GLY A 313 21.22 -7.44 6.70
N CYS A 314 19.92 -7.18 6.90
CA CYS A 314 19.25 -5.98 6.40
C CYS A 314 19.89 -4.71 6.97
N ASP A 315 20.01 -3.69 6.13
CA ASP A 315 20.45 -2.36 6.55
C ASP A 315 19.37 -1.71 7.42
N VAL A 316 19.72 -1.31 8.64
CA VAL A 316 18.82 -0.61 9.57
C VAL A 316 18.31 0.73 9.00
N ASN A 317 19.04 1.29 8.03
CA ASN A 317 18.68 2.51 7.30
C ASN A 317 18.18 2.23 5.88
N SER A 318 17.68 1.02 5.61
CA SER A 318 17.03 0.68 4.35
C SER A 318 15.93 1.67 3.99
N ARG A 319 15.67 1.85 2.70
CA ARG A 319 14.74 2.88 2.21
C ARG A 319 13.71 2.25 1.29
N ALA A 320 12.43 2.49 1.60
CA ALA A 320 11.32 1.98 0.82
C ALA A 320 11.41 2.47 -0.63
N ALA A 321 11.33 1.56 -1.60
CA ALA A 321 11.35 1.94 -3.01
C ALA A 321 10.02 2.60 -3.42
N GLU A 322 8.91 2.01 -2.98
CA GLU A 322 7.53 2.46 -3.18
C GLU A 322 6.88 2.77 -1.83
N PRO A 323 5.76 3.51 -1.80
CA PRO A 323 4.99 3.67 -0.57
C PRO A 323 4.53 2.32 -0.03
N ILE A 324 4.69 2.11 1.27
CA ILE A 324 4.25 0.90 1.99
C ILE A 324 3.03 1.28 2.83
N TRP A 325 1.93 0.56 2.62
CA TRP A 325 0.67 0.80 3.31
C TRP A 325 0.59 -0.05 4.59
N ALA A 326 0.19 0.59 5.67
CA ALA A 326 -0.11 0.00 6.97
C ALA A 326 -1.52 0.44 7.41
N MET A 327 -2.03 -0.18 8.47
CA MET A 327 -3.35 0.19 9.01
C MET A 327 -3.36 1.64 9.54
N GLU A 328 -2.25 2.07 10.14
CA GLU A 328 -2.05 3.40 10.69
C GLU A 328 -1.85 4.47 9.60
N GLY A 329 -1.45 4.10 8.40
CA GLY A 329 -1.18 5.06 7.33
C GLY A 329 -0.21 4.50 6.31
N ARG A 330 0.60 5.35 5.67
CA ARG A 330 1.61 4.90 4.71
C ARG A 330 2.99 5.41 5.06
N VAL A 331 3.98 4.54 4.91
CA VAL A 331 5.40 4.91 4.86
C VAL A 331 5.67 5.37 3.44
N GLY A 332 6.02 6.64 3.26
CA GLY A 332 6.30 7.21 1.95
C GLY A 332 7.52 6.58 1.29
N ARG A 333 7.71 6.89 -0.01
CA ARG A 333 8.95 6.56 -0.71
C ARG A 333 10.15 7.03 0.09
N GLN A 334 11.22 6.26 0.03
CA GLN A 334 12.45 6.52 0.76
C GLN A 334 12.28 6.55 2.29
N GLY A 335 11.11 6.15 2.80
CA GLY A 335 10.87 5.98 4.23
C GLY A 335 11.76 4.89 4.81
N THR A 336 12.08 5.02 6.09
CA THR A 336 13.03 4.15 6.81
C THR A 336 12.31 3.25 7.82
N PRO A 337 12.94 2.17 8.31
CA PRO A 337 12.37 1.35 9.38
C PRO A 337 12.01 2.16 10.62
N LEU A 338 12.82 3.18 10.95
CA LEU A 338 12.56 4.06 12.09
C LEU A 338 11.28 4.90 11.90
N MET A 339 11.00 5.35 10.68
CA MET A 339 9.75 6.04 10.35
C MET A 339 8.54 5.11 10.42
N ALA A 340 8.69 3.86 9.98
CA ALA A 340 7.64 2.85 10.09
C ALA A 340 7.32 2.50 11.55
N ALA A 341 8.35 2.37 12.40
CA ALA A 341 8.17 2.18 13.85
C ALA A 341 7.51 3.40 14.51
N ALA A 342 7.86 4.63 14.07
CA ALA A 342 7.23 5.86 14.55
C ALA A 342 5.76 6.00 14.11
N LEU A 343 5.40 5.51 12.93
CA LEU A 343 4.01 5.49 12.42
C LEU A 343 3.11 4.56 13.23
N THR A 344 3.65 3.41 13.63
CA THR A 344 2.93 2.33 14.34
C THR A 344 2.98 2.47 15.86
N ASP A 345 3.55 3.57 16.35
CA ASP A 345 3.81 3.85 17.77
C ASP A 345 4.54 2.71 18.50
N ASP A 346 5.45 2.02 17.81
CA ASP A 346 6.13 0.83 18.33
C ASP A 346 7.41 1.19 19.10
N VAL A 347 7.31 1.31 20.42
CA VAL A 347 8.46 1.63 21.28
C VAL A 347 9.57 0.58 21.17
N ALA A 348 9.23 -0.71 21.13
CA ALA A 348 10.21 -1.79 21.15
C ALA A 348 11.04 -1.83 19.87
N ALA A 349 10.39 -1.69 18.71
CA ALA A 349 11.08 -1.58 17.43
C ALA A 349 11.92 -0.31 17.36
N LEU A 350 11.37 0.82 17.83
CA LEU A 350 12.06 2.12 17.83
C LEU A 350 13.37 2.09 18.65
N GLU A 351 13.32 1.61 19.89
CA GLU A 351 14.49 1.48 20.75
C GLU A 351 15.55 0.54 20.15
N TYR A 352 15.10 -0.60 19.60
CA TYR A 352 16.00 -1.55 18.96
C TYR A 352 16.72 -0.93 17.75
N LEU A 353 15.96 -0.30 16.83
CA LEU A 353 16.51 0.32 15.62
C LEU A 353 17.51 1.43 15.97
N LEU A 354 17.19 2.29 16.94
CA LEU A 354 18.09 3.34 17.41
C LEU A 354 19.37 2.76 18.02
N SER A 355 19.26 1.68 18.81
CA SER A 355 20.42 0.97 19.36
C SER A 355 21.29 0.31 18.28
N ALA A 356 20.67 -0.12 17.18
CA ALA A 356 21.32 -0.69 16.01
C ALA A 356 21.90 0.36 15.05
N GLY A 357 21.73 1.66 15.32
CA GLY A 357 22.31 2.75 14.54
C GLY A 357 21.41 3.33 13.46
N ALA A 358 20.08 3.26 13.64
CA ALA A 358 19.15 3.99 12.79
C ALA A 358 19.41 5.50 12.83
N ASP A 359 19.38 6.14 11.67
CA ASP A 359 19.54 7.59 11.52
C ASP A 359 18.25 8.31 11.88
N VAL A 360 18.25 8.93 13.06
CA VAL A 360 17.13 9.73 13.58
C VAL A 360 16.81 10.96 12.72
N GLN A 361 17.76 11.42 11.91
CA GLN A 361 17.62 12.59 11.02
C GLN A 361 17.29 12.20 9.58
N ALA A 362 17.07 10.92 9.30
CA ALA A 362 16.69 10.48 7.97
C ALA A 362 15.42 11.21 7.51
N LEU A 363 15.39 11.50 6.21
CA LEU A 363 14.26 12.12 5.53
C LEU A 363 13.67 11.12 4.55
N ASP A 364 12.35 11.03 4.46
CA ASP A 364 11.70 10.32 3.36
C ASP A 364 11.70 11.18 2.08
N GLY A 365 11.03 10.71 1.02
CA GLY A 365 10.89 11.43 -0.24
C GLY A 365 10.20 12.78 -0.05
N TYR A 366 9.23 12.90 0.86
CA TYR A 366 8.54 14.15 1.14
C TYR A 366 9.25 15.03 2.18
N HIS A 367 10.48 14.67 2.56
CA HIS A 367 11.27 15.29 3.62
C HIS A 367 10.66 15.20 5.02
N ASN A 368 9.80 14.22 5.28
CA ASN A 368 9.34 13.91 6.62
C ASN A 368 10.46 13.19 7.39
N THR A 369 10.63 13.56 8.66
CA THR A 369 11.47 12.85 9.66
C THR A 369 10.61 11.84 10.43
N ALA A 370 11.23 10.96 11.24
CA ALA A 370 10.48 10.07 12.14
C ALA A 370 9.47 10.81 13.04
N LEU A 371 9.78 12.02 13.50
CA LEU A 371 8.83 12.83 14.29
C LEU A 371 7.59 13.26 13.50
N HIS A 372 7.70 13.48 12.19
CA HIS A 372 6.51 13.76 11.37
C HIS A 372 5.58 12.55 11.32
N TYR A 373 6.12 11.33 11.34
CA TYR A 373 5.34 10.08 11.35
C TYR A 373 4.56 9.87 12.64
N CYS A 374 5.02 10.39 13.79
CA CYS A 374 4.29 10.37 15.06
C CYS A 374 2.98 11.20 15.04
N SER A 375 2.73 11.99 13.99
CA SER A 375 1.49 12.77 13.87
C SER A 375 0.38 12.07 13.08
N GLY A 376 0.66 10.90 12.46
CA GLY A 376 -0.26 10.19 11.58
C GLY A 376 -0.52 10.84 10.22
N GLN A 377 -0.43 12.17 10.18
CA GLN A 377 -0.61 12.96 8.98
C GLN A 377 0.72 13.21 8.27
N THR A 378 1.41 12.17 7.83
CA THR A 378 2.50 12.38 6.84
C THR A 378 1.96 12.78 5.46
N TRP A 379 0.63 12.76 5.29
CA TRP A 379 -0.08 13.11 4.07
C TRP A 379 -1.50 13.66 4.33
N VAL A 380 -1.96 14.58 3.46
CA VAL A 380 -3.35 15.06 3.35
C VAL A 380 -3.77 14.91 1.91
N GLY A 381 -4.72 14.02 1.62
CA GLY A 381 -5.40 14.00 0.33
C GLY A 381 -6.65 13.10 0.34
N GLY A 382 -7.45 13.28 -0.70
CA GLY A 382 -8.87 12.99 -0.68
C GLY A 382 -9.24 11.52 -0.83
N ASN A 383 -9.38 10.81 0.29
CA ASN A 383 -10.40 9.76 0.43
C ASN A 383 -11.01 9.69 1.84
N GLY A 384 -10.69 10.63 2.74
CA GLY A 384 -11.43 10.83 3.98
C GLY A 384 -11.37 9.69 4.99
N MET A 385 -10.61 8.61 4.72
CA MET A 385 -10.38 7.56 5.70
C MET A 385 -9.06 7.82 6.40
N GLN A 386 -9.05 8.85 7.26
CA GLN A 386 -7.99 8.97 8.26
C GLN A 386 -8.23 7.87 9.29
N CYS A 387 -7.52 6.76 9.17
CA CYS A 387 -7.55 5.67 10.15
C CYS A 387 -6.39 5.73 11.15
N TRP A 388 -5.59 6.81 11.14
CA TRP A 388 -4.56 7.00 12.15
C TRP A 388 -5.16 7.51 13.45
N PHE A 389 -4.93 6.76 14.52
CA PHE A 389 -5.20 7.18 15.89
C PHE A 389 -3.91 7.00 16.68
N ALA A 390 -3.38 8.09 17.23
CA ALA A 390 -2.26 8.05 18.16
C ALA A 390 -2.55 7.01 19.26
N ARG A 391 -1.67 6.03 19.40
CA ARG A 391 -1.78 5.03 20.47
C ARG A 391 -1.25 5.62 21.77
N ASP A 392 -1.53 4.93 22.88
CA ASP A 392 -1.06 5.33 24.21
C ASP A 392 0.47 5.49 24.29
N GLU A 393 1.21 4.79 23.42
CA GLU A 393 2.68 4.81 23.34
C GLU A 393 3.25 5.98 22.52
N ASN A 394 2.44 6.70 21.74
CA ASN A 394 2.90 7.82 20.89
C ASN A 394 3.71 8.89 21.66
N PRO A 395 3.31 9.35 22.86
CA PRO A 395 4.12 10.31 23.62
C PRO A 395 5.50 9.76 23.99
N GLN A 396 5.59 8.47 24.29
CA GLN A 396 6.86 7.82 24.62
C GLN A 396 7.76 7.71 23.38
N VAL A 397 7.19 7.40 22.20
CA VAL A 397 7.93 7.40 20.93
C VAL A 397 8.52 8.78 20.63
N ILE A 398 7.74 9.86 20.81
CA ILE A 398 8.21 11.24 20.64
C ILE A 398 9.35 11.54 21.61
N ASP A 399 9.20 11.21 22.89
CA ASP A 399 10.22 11.44 23.91
C ASP A 399 11.53 10.71 23.59
N ILE A 400 11.45 9.46 23.11
CA ILE A 400 12.63 8.68 22.70
C ILE A 400 13.32 9.32 21.50
N LEU A 401 12.58 9.69 20.46
CA LEU A 401 13.14 10.35 19.27
C LEU A 401 13.85 11.66 19.64
N LEU A 402 13.23 12.49 20.49
CA LEU A 402 13.82 13.74 20.97
C LEU A 402 15.07 13.51 21.83
N ALA A 403 15.05 12.49 22.70
CA ALA A 403 16.20 12.13 23.51
C ALA A 403 17.39 11.66 22.65
N HIS A 404 17.10 11.03 21.50
CA HIS A 404 18.10 10.64 20.50
C HIS A 404 18.46 11.77 19.52
N GLY A 405 17.93 12.97 19.72
CA GLY A 405 18.35 14.18 19.02
C GLY A 405 17.52 14.53 17.79
N ALA A 406 16.35 13.93 17.59
CA ALA A 406 15.43 14.29 16.50
C ALA A 406 15.11 15.81 16.51
N ASP A 407 15.13 16.44 15.33
CA ASP A 407 14.83 17.87 15.21
C ASP A 407 13.31 18.12 15.15
N ALA A 408 12.76 18.64 16.25
CA ALA A 408 11.35 19.03 16.35
C ALA A 408 10.96 20.21 15.45
N LEU A 409 11.94 20.94 14.89
CA LEU A 409 11.74 22.10 14.01
C LEU A 409 12.04 21.77 12.55
N ALA A 410 12.39 20.52 12.23
CA ALA A 410 12.57 20.06 10.86
C ALA A 410 11.31 20.36 10.05
N ARG A 411 11.49 20.80 8.80
CA ARG A 411 10.38 21.11 7.89
C ARG A 411 10.38 20.16 6.72
N ASN A 412 9.23 19.58 6.42
CA ASN A 412 9.04 18.75 5.25
C ASN A 412 8.94 19.58 3.95
N ALA A 413 8.67 18.94 2.81
CA ALA A 413 8.57 19.60 1.50
C ALA A 413 7.47 20.68 1.42
N ALA A 414 6.43 20.56 2.24
CA ALA A 414 5.37 21.56 2.39
C ALA A 414 5.70 22.66 3.42
N GLY A 415 6.91 22.64 3.99
CA GLY A 415 7.35 23.60 4.99
C GLY A 415 6.75 23.37 6.38
N ARG A 416 6.08 22.25 6.62
CA ARG A 416 5.41 21.94 7.90
C ARG A 416 6.38 21.26 8.85
N THR A 417 6.30 21.61 10.13
CA THR A 417 6.98 20.89 11.22
C THR A 417 6.11 19.73 11.72
N PRO A 418 6.67 18.77 12.48
CA PRO A 418 5.88 17.71 13.11
C PRO A 418 4.69 18.25 13.92
N ALA A 419 4.88 19.36 14.63
CA ALA A 419 3.83 19.97 15.45
C ALA A 419 2.72 20.64 14.62
N ASP A 420 3.03 21.11 13.41
CA ASP A 420 2.04 21.71 12.51
C ASP A 420 1.04 20.64 12.02
N LEU A 421 1.51 19.40 11.79
CA LEU A 421 0.67 18.27 11.37
C LEU A 421 -0.31 17.81 12.45
N VAL A 422 0.10 17.85 13.72
CA VAL A 422 -0.79 17.49 14.85
C VAL A 422 -1.94 18.50 15.02
N ARG A 423 -1.70 19.78 14.71
CA ARG A 423 -2.72 20.84 14.85
C ARG A 423 -3.81 20.74 13.80
N SER A 424 -3.47 20.40 12.55
CA SER A 424 -4.46 20.25 11.48
C SER A 424 -5.48 19.14 11.74
N GLN A 425 -5.10 18.06 12.44
CA GLN A 425 -6.04 17.00 12.84
C GLN A 425 -7.14 17.54 13.76
N ARG A 426 -6.77 18.26 14.83
CA ARG A 426 -7.73 18.78 15.81
C ARG A 426 -8.75 19.73 15.21
N GLU A 427 -8.34 20.50 14.20
CA GLU A 427 -9.21 21.42 13.48
C GLU A 427 -10.19 20.68 12.56
N GLN A 428 -9.77 19.56 11.95
CA GLN A 428 -10.63 18.70 11.15
C GLN A 428 -11.66 17.95 12.02
N ASP A 429 -11.24 17.34 13.13
CA ASP A 429 -12.15 16.62 14.05
C ASP A 429 -13.23 17.55 14.62
N ALA A 430 -12.84 18.78 15.00
CA ALA A 430 -13.78 19.77 15.53
C ALA A 430 -14.80 20.27 14.48
N SER A 431 -14.51 20.12 13.19
CA SER A 431 -15.41 20.47 12.09
C SER A 431 -16.32 19.33 11.63
N GLY A 432 -16.02 18.09 12.03
CA GLY A 432 -16.77 16.87 11.65
C GLY A 432 -17.91 16.49 12.61
N ASP A 433 -17.92 16.99 13.86
CA ASP A 433 -18.95 16.71 14.87
C ASP A 433 -20.18 17.65 14.79
N GLY A 434 -20.39 18.28 13.63
CA GLY A 434 -21.47 19.24 13.40
C GLY A 434 -22.34 18.91 12.19
N ASP A 435 -23.08 17.80 12.23
CA ASP A 435 -24.48 17.70 11.75
C ASP A 435 -25.10 16.31 12.01
#